data_AF-W5YH03-F1
#
_entry.id   AF-W5YH03-F1
#
_cell.length_a   1.000
_cell.length_b   1.000
_cell.length_c   1.000
_cell.angle_alpha   90.00
_cell.angle_beta   90.00
_cell.angle_gamma   90.00
#
_symmetry.space_group_name_H-M   'P 1'
#
loop_
_entity.id
_entity.type
_entity.pdbx_description
1 polymer ?
#
loop_
_entity_poly.entity_id
_entity_poly.type
_entity_poly.pdbx_seq_one_letter_code
_entity_poly.pdbx_strand_id
1 'polypeptide(L)'
;MKRQPTTRAANQPEHQRPGALKRPAKLPLLDAICKKLNQRVNLDDEQRVLGVYERGWIFKGVLGNLDGAEARYVRALATRYNSWIARQVA
;
A
#
# COMPACT_ATOMS: atom_id res chain seq x y z
N MET A 1 -0.03 -20.50 -41.77
CA MET A 1 -0.27 -19.28 -40.97
C MET A 1 -0.63 -19.70 -39.55
N LYS A 2 0.24 -19.43 -38.56
CA LYS A 2 0.05 -19.82 -37.15
C LYS A 2 -0.64 -18.67 -36.39
N ARG A 3 -1.80 -18.90 -35.78
CA ARG A 3 -2.45 -17.95 -34.87
C ARG A 3 -2.34 -18.50 -33.45
N GLN A 4 -1.58 -17.80 -32.60
CA GLN A 4 -1.36 -18.13 -31.21
C GLN A 4 -2.61 -17.76 -30.36
N PRO A 5 -3.04 -18.59 -29.40
CA PRO A 5 -4.02 -18.20 -28.40
C PRO A 5 -3.37 -17.35 -27.30
N THR A 6 -3.98 -16.20 -26.99
CA THR A 6 -3.58 -15.31 -25.90
C THR A 6 -3.98 -15.90 -24.54
N THR A 7 -3.09 -16.67 -23.93
CA THR A 7 -3.15 -16.99 -22.50
C THR A 7 -2.50 -15.84 -21.73
N ARG A 8 -3.29 -14.88 -21.21
CA ARG A 8 -2.74 -13.72 -20.47
C ARG A 8 -2.94 -13.89 -18.97
N ALA A 9 -1.83 -14.24 -18.32
CA ALA A 9 -1.40 -13.91 -16.96
C ALA A 9 -2.11 -14.55 -15.75
N ALA A 10 -1.73 -15.79 -15.44
CA ALA A 10 -1.91 -16.43 -14.12
C ALA A 10 -0.64 -16.34 -13.22
N ASN A 11 0.33 -15.49 -13.56
CA ASN A 11 1.54 -15.29 -12.76
C ASN A 11 1.55 -13.89 -12.14
N GLN A 12 0.85 -13.72 -11.02
CA GLN A 12 1.30 -12.73 -10.04
C GLN A 12 2.33 -13.45 -9.17
N PRO A 13 3.60 -12.98 -9.12
CA PRO A 13 4.58 -13.56 -8.23
C PRO A 13 4.08 -13.37 -6.80
N GLU A 14 3.86 -14.50 -6.11
CA GLU A 14 3.75 -14.54 -4.66
C GLU A 14 5.01 -13.90 -4.11
N HIS A 15 4.96 -12.59 -3.85
CA HIS A 15 6.05 -11.86 -3.24
C HIS A 15 6.32 -12.59 -1.93
N GLN A 16 7.49 -13.22 -1.89
CA GLN A 16 8.11 -13.82 -0.72
C GLN A 16 7.72 -12.99 0.49
N ARG A 17 7.20 -13.62 1.54
CA ARG A 17 6.77 -12.97 2.78
C ARG A 17 7.97 -12.90 3.74
N PRO A 18 8.92 -11.94 3.64
CA PRO A 18 9.71 -11.61 4.81
C PRO A 18 8.71 -11.15 5.88
N GLY A 19 8.92 -11.59 7.13
CA GLY A 19 7.92 -11.56 8.20
C GLY A 19 7.06 -10.29 8.28
N ALA A 20 5.81 -10.47 8.72
CA ALA A 20 4.80 -9.42 8.80
C ALA A 20 5.41 -8.09 9.29
N LEU A 21 5.26 -7.04 8.48
CA LEU A 21 5.72 -5.71 8.86
C LEU A 21 5.07 -5.34 10.20
N LYS A 22 5.86 -4.86 11.16
CA LYS A 22 5.34 -4.43 12.47
C LYS A 22 4.35 -3.28 12.26
N ARG A 23 3.06 -3.64 12.19
CA ARG A 23 1.97 -2.69 11.99
C ARG A 23 1.83 -1.86 13.27
N PRO A 24 1.87 -0.52 13.18
CA PRO A 24 1.63 0.33 14.33
C PRO A 24 0.16 0.23 14.75
N ALA A 25 -0.11 0.39 16.05
CA ALA A 25 -1.47 0.32 16.58
C ALA A 25 -2.39 1.46 16.08
N LYS A 26 -1.80 2.57 15.60
CA LYS A 26 -2.51 3.72 15.06
C LYS A 26 -2.02 4.02 13.65
N LEU A 27 -2.96 4.13 12.72
CA LEU A 27 -2.73 4.49 11.32
C LEU A 27 -3.65 5.68 10.98
N PRO A 28 -3.35 6.88 11.52
CA PRO A 28 -4.24 8.03 11.38
C PRO A 28 -4.45 8.46 9.93
N LEU A 29 -3.41 8.44 9.09
CA LEU A 29 -3.56 8.78 7.67
C LEU A 29 -4.41 7.72 6.95
N LEU A 30 -4.14 6.44 7.18
CA LEU A 30 -4.91 5.36 6.55
C LEU A 30 -6.39 5.42 6.93
N ASP A 31 -6.69 5.58 8.22
CA ASP A 31 -8.06 5.65 8.73
C ASP A 31 -8.80 6.87 8.16
N ALA A 32 -8.12 8.02 8.08
CA ALA A 32 -8.71 9.22 7.48
C ALA A 32 -8.99 9.06 5.98
N ILE A 33 -8.08 8.43 5.22
CA ILE A 33 -8.29 8.12 3.79
C ILE A 33 -9.44 7.11 3.63
N CYS A 34 -9.47 6.06 4.46
CA CYS A 34 -10.53 5.05 4.45
C CYS A 34 -11.90 5.67 4.69
N LYS A 35 -12.03 6.57 5.67
CA LYS A 35 -13.26 7.30 5.97
C LYS A 35 -13.64 8.25 4.83
N LYS A 36 -12.69 9.04 4.32
CA LYS A 36 -12.97 10.06 3.30
C LYS A 36 -13.36 9.46 1.95
N LEU A 37 -12.68 8.39 1.53
CA LEU A 37 -12.91 7.72 0.25
C LEU A 37 -13.89 6.54 0.36
N ASN A 38 -14.48 6.36 1.55
CA ASN A 38 -15.35 5.23 1.90
C ASN A 38 -14.76 3.86 1.47
N GLN A 39 -13.44 3.71 1.64
CA GLN A 39 -12.69 2.53 1.23
C GLN A 39 -12.69 1.50 2.34
N ARG A 40 -13.18 0.30 2.03
CA ARG A 40 -13.00 -0.88 2.87
C ARG A 40 -11.71 -1.57 2.47
N VAL A 41 -10.71 -1.52 3.34
CA VAL A 41 -9.42 -2.17 3.14
C VAL A 41 -9.27 -3.31 4.13
N ASN A 42 -8.83 -4.47 3.63
CA ASN A 42 -8.41 -5.54 4.52
C ASN A 42 -7.00 -5.20 5.01
N LEU A 43 -6.85 -5.00 6.32
CA LEU A 43 -5.57 -4.62 6.92
C LEU A 43 -4.53 -5.75 6.83
N ASP A 44 -4.97 -7.00 6.70
CA ASP A 44 -4.11 -8.16 6.54
C ASP A 44 -3.56 -8.32 5.13
N ASP A 45 -4.17 -7.63 4.16
CA ASP A 45 -3.65 -7.55 2.80
C ASP A 45 -2.79 -6.28 2.65
N GLU A 46 -1.49 -6.47 2.86
CA GLU A 46 -0.46 -5.44 2.76
C GLU A 46 -0.52 -4.67 1.43
N GLN A 47 -0.81 -5.36 0.32
CA GLN A 47 -0.89 -4.75 -1.01
C GLN A 47 -2.16 -3.90 -1.16
N ARG A 48 -3.28 -4.32 -0.57
CA ARG A 48 -4.51 -3.50 -0.51
C ARG A 48 -4.31 -2.25 0.35
N VAL A 49 -3.64 -2.40 1.50
CA VAL A 49 -3.27 -1.27 2.37
C VAL A 49 -2.40 -0.27 1.61
N LEU A 50 -1.39 -0.76 0.90
CA LEU A 50 -0.54 0.07 0.04
C LEU A 50 -1.34 0.81 -1.03
N GLY A 51 -2.25 0.13 -1.72
CA GLY A 51 -3.10 0.76 -2.74
C GLY A 51 -4.04 1.84 -2.20
N VAL A 52 -4.38 1.82 -0.90
CA VAL A 52 -5.09 2.95 -0.26
C VAL A 52 -4.15 4.12 -0.05
N TYR A 53 -2.93 3.87 0.43
CA TYR A 53 -1.92 4.92 0.59
C TYR A 53 -1.55 5.58 -0.73
N GLU A 54 -1.36 4.81 -1.80
CA GLU A 54 -1.04 5.35 -3.12
C GLU A 54 -2.14 6.27 -3.65
N ARG A 55 -3.41 5.84 -3.54
CA ARG A 55 -4.56 6.65 -3.99
C ARG A 55 -4.80 7.88 -3.11
N GLY A 56 -4.62 7.74 -1.81
CA GLY A 56 -4.83 8.80 -0.83
C GLY A 56 -3.59 9.65 -0.55
N TRP A 57 -2.47 9.43 -1.26
CA TRP A 57 -1.20 10.10 -0.98
C TRP A 57 -1.31 11.63 -1.09
N ILE A 58 -2.17 12.11 -2.00
CA ILE A 58 -2.47 13.53 -2.17
C ILE A 58 -3.05 14.20 -0.92
N PHE A 59 -3.65 13.42 -0.02
CA PHE A 59 -4.23 13.93 1.23
C PHE A 59 -3.24 13.93 2.40
N LYS A 60 -2.00 13.48 2.18
CA LYS A 60 -0.93 13.57 3.19
C LYS A 60 -0.75 15.03 3.60
N GLY A 61 -0.84 15.31 4.90
CA GLY A 61 -0.77 16.67 5.47
C GLY A 61 -2.10 17.42 5.47
N VAL A 62 -3.14 16.92 4.79
CA VAL A 62 -4.49 17.49 4.78
C VAL A 62 -5.43 16.69 5.70
N LEU A 63 -5.51 15.37 5.49
CA LEU A 63 -6.36 14.47 6.29
C LEU A 63 -5.66 13.93 7.54
N GLY A 64 -4.34 13.91 7.51
CA GLY A 64 -3.51 13.42 8.60
C GLY A 64 -2.03 13.61 8.26
N ASN A 65 -1.20 13.75 9.27
CA ASN A 65 0.24 13.84 9.08
C ASN A 65 0.85 12.44 9.14
N LEU A 66 1.75 12.15 8.20
CA LEU A 66 2.46 10.88 8.14
C LEU A 66 3.72 10.96 9.01
N ASP A 67 3.57 10.65 10.30
CA ASP A 67 4.67 10.76 11.27
C ASP A 67 4.88 9.48 12.09
N GLY A 68 6.07 9.41 12.72
CA GLY A 68 6.39 8.42 13.72
C GLY A 68 6.31 6.98 13.21
N ALA A 69 5.43 6.18 13.83
CA ALA A 69 5.32 4.75 13.56
C ALA A 69 4.61 4.46 12.22
N GLU A 70 3.66 5.30 11.81
CA GLU A 70 2.95 5.15 10.53
C GLU A 70 3.90 5.44 9.36
N ALA A 71 4.71 6.50 9.43
CA ALA A 71 5.70 6.81 8.40
C ALA A 71 6.70 5.65 8.19
N ARG A 72 7.20 5.06 9.27
CA ARG A 72 8.11 3.89 9.21
C ARG A 72 7.45 2.68 8.57
N TYR A 73 6.19 2.43 8.93
CA TYR A 73 5.39 1.35 8.36
C TYR A 73 5.16 1.54 6.86
N VAL A 74 4.70 2.73 6.45
CA VAL A 74 4.46 3.05 5.04
C VAL A 74 5.75 3.01 4.23
N ARG A 75 6.88 3.49 4.78
CA ARG A 75 8.19 3.36 4.14
C ARG A 75 8.55 1.90 3.90
N ALA A 76 8.49 1.06 4.93
CA ALA A 76 8.83 -0.36 4.81
C ALA A 76 7.90 -1.08 3.82
N LEU A 77 6.60 -0.75 3.85
CA LEU A 77 5.60 -1.30 2.94
C LEU A 77 5.87 -0.87 1.49
N ALA A 78 6.07 0.42 1.25
CA ALA A 78 6.32 0.96 -0.08
C ALA A 78 7.65 0.45 -0.66
N THR A 79 8.71 0.34 0.14
CA THR A 79 9.98 -0.26 -0.28
C THR A 79 9.81 -1.74 -0.64
N ARG A 80 9.05 -2.51 0.16
CA ARG A 80 8.84 -3.95 -0.08
C ARG A 80 8.11 -4.24 -1.39
N TYR A 81 7.13 -3.42 -1.74
CA TYR A 81 6.35 -3.56 -2.97
C TYR A 81 6.88 -2.69 -4.13
N ASN A 82 8.03 -2.06 -3.96
CA ASN A 82 8.63 -1.13 -4.94
C ASN A 82 7.65 -0.05 -5.45
N SER A 83 6.84 0.49 -4.54
CA SER A 83 5.84 1.51 -4.84
C SER A 83 6.48 2.89 -5.04
N TRP A 84 5.85 3.70 -5.89
CA TRP A 84 6.29 5.05 -6.19
C TRP A 84 6.29 5.98 -4.95
N ILE A 85 5.42 5.71 -3.96
CA ILE A 85 5.39 6.52 -2.72
C ILE A 85 6.62 6.30 -1.84
N ALA A 86 7.39 5.22 -2.05
CA ALA A 86 8.61 4.95 -1.28
C ALA A 86 9.62 6.10 -1.39
N ARG A 87 9.66 6.79 -2.54
CA ARG A 87 10.51 7.96 -2.78
C ARG A 87 9.98 9.24 -2.14
N GLN A 88 8.71 9.25 -1.74
CA GLN A 88 7.98 10.40 -1.19
C GLN A 88 7.86 10.35 0.34
N VAL A 89 8.00 9.16 0.92
CA VAL A 89 8.08 8.97 2.38
C VAL A 89 9.49 9.33 2.82
N ALA A 90 9.75 10.64 3.00
CA ALA A 90 11.00 11.21 3.55
C ALA A 90 10.96 11.32 5.08
#